data_AF-A0A3N9NVH7-F1
#
_entry.id   AF-A0A3N9NVH7-F1
#
_cell.length_a   1.000
_cell.length_b   1.000
_cell.length_c   1.000
_cell.angle_alpha   90.00
_cell.angle_beta   90.00
_cell.angle_gamma   90.00
#
_symmetry.space_group_name_H-M   'P 1'
#
loop_
_entity.id
_entity.type
_entity.pdbx_description
1 polymer ?
#
loop_
_entity_poly.entity_id
_entity_poly.type
_entity_poly.pdbx_seq_one_letter_code
_entity_poly.pdbx_strand_id
1 'polypeptide(L)'
;MAKKHNLIILTTLFLSLYISSLTAQRMNCTVKLDMMPAVQPQDQQELTDFGSKLMDYINNKRWSDENLDIILPCNISIIIQTVNYRGSEKTYLAQFLISSPSGENFYDQGWEFTYIPGQSFEPFRTSFDPLLDLIDFYVYMVMAGEMDTFELFAGSAFYDRCQEIANRGQLSNYASGWKSRLEEVILITDGDHGPLREAKFYYYEGLFFVEKRVNPENARKFADAVIKRLQQVHSKRPNSKALKRFFDSHYQEICKLLQFDEDRSNINTLIDINATHIETYRECEIGKSVSR
;
A
#
# COMPACT_ATOMS: atom_id res chain seq x y z
N MET A 1 -44.33 -19.80 -37.41
CA MET A 1 -44.00 -18.58 -36.62
C MET A 1 -43.61 -18.87 -35.16
N ALA A 2 -44.19 -19.88 -34.49
CA ALA A 2 -43.88 -20.20 -33.08
C ALA A 2 -42.41 -20.57 -32.79
N LYS A 3 -41.73 -21.31 -33.67
CA LYS A 3 -40.30 -21.68 -33.50
C LYS A 3 -39.35 -20.47 -33.50
N LYS A 4 -39.67 -19.39 -34.23
CA LYS A 4 -38.85 -18.17 -34.27
C LYS A 4 -38.97 -17.35 -32.97
N HIS A 5 -40.15 -17.33 -32.36
CA HIS A 5 -40.36 -16.65 -31.06
C HIS A 5 -39.63 -17.39 -29.93
N ASN A 6 -39.67 -18.73 -29.91
CA ASN A 6 -38.94 -19.50 -28.90
C ASN A 6 -37.41 -19.35 -29.04
N LEU A 7 -36.90 -19.20 -30.27
CA LEU A 7 -35.47 -18.97 -30.50
C LEU A 7 -35.03 -17.58 -30.03
N ILE A 8 -35.86 -16.54 -30.25
CA ILE A 8 -35.59 -15.17 -29.81
C ILE A 8 -35.60 -15.09 -28.26
N ILE A 9 -36.57 -15.73 -27.61
CA ILE A 9 -36.67 -15.80 -26.14
C ILE A 9 -35.47 -16.55 -25.54
N LEU A 10 -35.01 -17.63 -26.19
CA LEU A 10 -33.84 -18.38 -25.73
C LEU A 10 -32.54 -17.56 -25.89
N THR A 11 -32.42 -16.74 -26.95
CA THR A 11 -31.27 -15.85 -27.12
C THR A 11 -31.28 -14.65 -26.16
N THR A 12 -32.43 -14.09 -25.80
CA THR A 12 -32.49 -13.03 -24.78
C THR A 12 -32.27 -13.56 -23.36
N LEU A 13 -32.69 -14.79 -23.05
CA LEU A 13 -32.45 -15.43 -21.75
C LEU A 13 -30.98 -15.85 -21.55
N PHE A 14 -30.27 -16.17 -22.63
CA PHE A 14 -28.83 -16.48 -22.59
C PHE A 14 -27.95 -15.22 -22.47
N LEU A 15 -28.44 -14.07 -22.96
CA LEU A 15 -27.72 -12.79 -22.86
C LEU A 15 -27.87 -12.12 -21.47
N SER A 16 -28.92 -12.46 -20.70
CA SER A 16 -29.13 -11.91 -19.34
C SER A 16 -28.33 -12.61 -18.24
N LEU A 17 -27.60 -13.69 -18.55
CA LEU A 17 -26.82 -14.47 -17.58
C LEU A 17 -25.32 -14.12 -17.53
N TYR A 18 -24.89 -13.09 -18.27
CA TYR A 18 -23.52 -12.56 -18.24
C TYR A 18 -23.42 -11.21 -17.51
N ILE A 19 -24.24 -10.99 -16.49
CA ILE A 19 -23.90 -10.00 -15.46
C ILE A 19 -23.01 -10.74 -14.45
N SER A 20 -21.78 -11.05 -14.87
CA SER A 20 -20.72 -11.31 -13.92
C SER A 20 -20.64 -10.07 -13.02
N SER A 21 -20.96 -10.25 -11.74
CA SER A 21 -20.68 -9.26 -10.71
C SER A 21 -19.21 -8.89 -10.82
N LEU A 22 -18.96 -7.74 -11.45
CA LEU A 22 -17.64 -7.12 -11.60
C LEU A 22 -17.15 -6.75 -10.20
N THR A 23 -16.38 -7.64 -9.59
CA THR A 23 -15.64 -7.37 -8.37
C THR A 23 -14.27 -6.86 -8.79
N ALA A 24 -14.13 -5.54 -8.84
CA ALA A 24 -12.83 -4.88 -8.92
C ALA A 24 -12.04 -5.10 -7.61
N GLN A 25 -10.72 -4.87 -7.60
CA GLN A 25 -9.96 -4.90 -6.35
C GLN A 25 -10.62 -3.97 -5.32
N ARG A 26 -10.97 -4.53 -4.15
CA ARG A 26 -11.65 -3.80 -3.08
C ARG A 26 -10.68 -3.53 -1.95
N MET A 27 -10.62 -2.28 -1.53
CA MET A 27 -10.00 -1.93 -0.26
C MET A 27 -10.95 -2.27 0.88
N ASN A 28 -10.40 -2.79 1.97
CA ASN A 28 -11.09 -2.94 3.24
C ASN A 28 -10.32 -2.17 4.31
N CYS A 29 -10.52 -0.87 4.32
CA CYS A 29 -9.79 0.05 5.17
C CYS A 29 -10.61 0.48 6.39
N THR A 30 -9.95 0.56 7.54
CA THR A 30 -10.47 1.27 8.70
C THR A 30 -9.90 2.69 8.72
N VAL A 31 -10.69 3.68 9.15
CA VAL A 31 -10.24 5.06 9.29
C VAL A 31 -10.48 5.53 10.71
N LYS A 32 -9.40 5.95 11.38
CA LYS A 32 -9.45 6.60 12.69
C LYS A 32 -9.09 8.07 12.54
N LEU A 33 -9.96 8.94 13.03
CA LEU A 33 -9.73 10.39 13.09
C LEU A 33 -9.49 10.81 14.53
N ASP A 34 -8.33 11.41 14.77
CA ASP A 34 -7.99 12.09 16.02
C ASP A 34 -7.72 13.58 15.71
N MET A 35 -7.77 14.42 16.74
CA MET A 35 -7.55 15.87 16.61
C MET A 35 -6.65 16.36 17.74
N MET A 36 -5.71 17.24 17.43
CA MET A 36 -4.86 17.87 18.44
C MET A 36 -5.67 18.86 19.29
N PRO A 37 -5.28 19.10 20.56
CA PRO A 37 -5.96 20.05 21.43
C PRO A 37 -6.04 21.50 20.90
N ALA A 38 -5.19 21.85 19.94
CA ALA A 38 -5.17 23.16 19.30
C ALA A 38 -6.34 23.40 18.31
N VAL A 39 -7.05 22.35 17.89
CA VAL A 39 -8.21 22.46 16.99
C VAL A 39 -9.42 22.96 17.78
N GLN A 40 -10.06 24.05 17.34
CA GLN A 40 -11.17 24.65 18.10
C GLN A 40 -12.41 23.76 18.11
N PRO A 41 -13.24 23.76 19.17
CA PRO A 41 -14.43 22.89 19.27
C PRO A 41 -15.40 23.00 18.09
N GLN A 42 -15.56 24.20 17.51
CA GLN A 42 -16.39 24.41 16.33
C GLN A 42 -15.83 23.64 15.11
N ASP A 43 -14.51 23.72 14.88
CA ASP A 43 -13.84 23.01 13.79
C ASP A 43 -13.89 21.48 13.99
N GLN A 44 -13.83 21.02 15.24
CA GLN A 44 -13.99 19.61 15.57
C GLN A 44 -15.40 19.10 15.22
N GLN A 45 -16.42 19.89 15.54
CA GLN A 45 -17.81 19.55 15.25
C GLN A 45 -18.06 19.41 13.74
N GLU A 46 -17.41 20.25 12.93
CA GLU A 46 -17.50 20.19 11.47
C GLU A 46 -16.93 18.89 10.88
N LEU A 47 -16.01 18.22 11.57
CA LEU A 47 -15.35 16.98 11.13
C LEU A 47 -15.96 15.69 11.72
N THR A 48 -17.09 15.78 12.42
CA THR A 48 -17.69 14.64 13.13
C THR A 48 -17.95 13.43 12.22
N ASP A 49 -18.36 13.66 10.97
CA ASP A 49 -18.65 12.61 9.97
C ASP A 49 -17.50 12.34 8.99
N PHE A 50 -16.38 13.07 9.11
CA PHE A 50 -15.29 13.05 8.14
C PHE A 50 -14.64 11.66 8.03
N GLY A 51 -14.31 11.05 9.17
CA GLY A 51 -13.65 9.74 9.21
C GLY A 51 -14.51 8.63 8.59
N SER A 52 -15.80 8.57 8.93
CA SER A 52 -16.72 7.58 8.37
C SER A 52 -16.95 7.80 6.87
N LYS A 53 -17.07 9.05 6.43
CA LYS A 53 -17.19 9.36 4.99
C LYS A 53 -15.96 8.94 4.19
N LEU A 54 -14.76 9.17 4.73
CA LEU A 54 -13.53 8.72 4.07
C LEU A 54 -13.47 7.19 3.99
N MET A 55 -13.85 6.51 5.08
CA MET A 55 -13.92 5.05 5.09
C MET A 55 -14.90 4.53 4.03
N ASP A 56 -16.10 5.12 3.95
CA ASP A 56 -17.10 4.75 2.95
C ASP A 56 -16.62 5.03 1.53
N TYR A 57 -15.97 6.17 1.29
CA TYR A 57 -15.36 6.50 0.00
C TYR A 57 -14.31 5.45 -0.40
N ILE A 58 -13.37 5.12 0.48
CA ILE A 58 -12.27 4.19 0.17
C ILE A 58 -12.81 2.78 -0.11
N ASN A 59 -13.74 2.29 0.72
CA ASN A 59 -14.22 0.91 0.66
C ASN A 59 -15.24 0.66 -0.46
N ASN A 60 -15.86 1.73 -0.99
CA ASN A 60 -16.84 1.64 -2.07
C ASN A 60 -16.32 2.18 -3.42
N LYS A 61 -15.17 2.85 -3.43
CA LYS A 61 -14.52 3.26 -4.67
C LYS A 61 -13.97 2.04 -5.43
N ARG A 62 -14.12 2.07 -6.75
CA ARG A 62 -13.43 1.15 -7.66
C ARG A 62 -12.00 1.63 -7.90
N TRP A 63 -11.03 0.86 -7.46
CA TRP A 63 -9.61 1.24 -7.53
C TRP A 63 -8.88 0.74 -8.76
N SER A 64 -9.37 -0.32 -9.41
CA SER A 64 -8.84 -0.75 -10.71
C SER A 64 -9.94 -1.35 -11.60
N ASP A 65 -9.65 -1.38 -12.89
CA ASP A 65 -10.54 -1.93 -13.91
C ASP A 65 -10.44 -3.46 -14.00
N GLU A 66 -9.34 -4.03 -13.52
CA GLU A 66 -9.12 -5.47 -13.49
C GLU A 66 -10.01 -6.14 -12.42
N ASN A 67 -10.68 -7.23 -12.81
CA ASN A 67 -11.48 -8.03 -11.90
C ASN A 67 -10.59 -9.09 -11.24
N LEU A 68 -9.90 -8.70 -10.18
CA LEU A 68 -9.28 -9.66 -9.28
C LEU A 68 -10.10 -9.70 -7.99
N ASP A 69 -10.48 -10.89 -7.55
CA ASP A 69 -11.18 -11.15 -6.28
C ASP A 69 -10.23 -10.99 -5.06
N ILE A 70 -9.49 -9.88 -5.03
CA ILE A 70 -8.53 -9.56 -3.98
C ILE A 70 -9.11 -8.43 -3.12
N ILE A 71 -9.20 -8.69 -1.82
CA ILE A 71 -9.57 -7.70 -0.80
C ILE A 71 -8.30 -7.30 -0.07
N LEU A 72 -7.93 -6.03 -0.16
CA LEU A 72 -6.71 -5.50 0.45
C LEU A 72 -7.06 -4.78 1.75
N PRO A 73 -6.75 -5.35 2.93
CA PRO A 73 -6.99 -4.69 4.20
C PRO A 73 -6.02 -3.52 4.42
N CYS A 74 -6.50 -2.43 4.99
CA CYS A 74 -5.64 -1.33 5.40
C CYS A 74 -6.13 -0.62 6.68
N ASN A 75 -5.24 0.09 7.36
CA ASN A 75 -5.58 0.92 8.51
C ASN A 75 -5.07 2.33 8.27
N ILE A 76 -5.97 3.31 8.39
CA ILE A 76 -5.68 4.73 8.22
C ILE A 76 -5.87 5.44 9.56
N SER A 77 -4.88 6.24 9.95
CA SER A 77 -4.97 7.16 11.07
C SER A 77 -4.72 8.58 10.58
N ILE A 78 -5.63 9.48 10.93
CA ILE A 78 -5.59 10.89 10.57
C ILE A 78 -5.55 11.69 11.86
N ILE A 79 -4.62 12.63 11.96
CA ILE A 79 -4.53 13.55 13.10
C ILE A 79 -4.63 14.97 12.56
N ILE A 80 -5.75 15.64 12.83
CA ILE A 80 -5.89 17.08 12.50
C ILE A 80 -5.02 17.88 13.46
N GLN A 81 -4.04 18.58 12.92
CA GLN A 81 -3.07 19.33 13.72
C GLN A 81 -3.56 20.75 14.01
N THR A 82 -4.02 21.44 12.96
CA THR A 82 -4.46 22.82 13.06
C THR A 82 -5.40 23.18 11.92
N VAL A 83 -6.09 24.31 12.08
CA VAL A 83 -7.01 24.89 11.10
C VAL A 83 -6.53 26.31 10.82
N ASN A 84 -6.29 26.58 9.55
CA ASN A 84 -5.80 27.86 9.06
C ASN A 84 -6.86 28.51 8.16
N TYR A 85 -6.76 29.84 8.01
CA TYR A 85 -7.60 30.62 7.11
C TYR A 85 -6.73 31.37 6.10
N ARG A 86 -6.91 31.06 4.82
CA ARG A 86 -6.30 31.79 3.69
C ARG A 86 -7.35 32.72 3.11
N GLY A 87 -7.47 33.91 3.70
CA GLY A 87 -8.58 34.82 3.40
C GLY A 87 -9.89 34.23 3.94
N SER A 88 -10.85 33.95 3.05
CA SER A 88 -12.10 33.28 3.41
C SER A 88 -12.05 31.75 3.33
N GLU A 89 -10.97 31.17 2.81
CA GLU A 89 -10.84 29.73 2.67
C GLU A 89 -10.31 29.09 3.96
N LYS A 90 -11.06 28.11 4.48
CA LYS A 90 -10.69 27.32 5.63
C LYS A 90 -9.90 26.08 5.19
N THR A 91 -8.69 25.94 5.69
CA THR A 91 -7.79 24.82 5.37
C THR A 91 -7.40 24.05 6.62
N TYR A 92 -7.41 22.73 6.54
CA TYR A 92 -6.98 21.81 7.58
C TYR A 92 -5.57 21.33 7.29
N LEU A 93 -4.70 21.32 8.30
CA LEU A 93 -3.41 20.65 8.23
C LEU A 93 -3.49 19.37 9.07
N ALA A 94 -3.11 18.25 8.47
CA ALA A 94 -3.22 16.93 9.10
C ALA A 94 -1.95 16.09 8.90
N GLN A 95 -1.73 15.21 9.87
CA GLN A 95 -0.88 14.04 9.68
C GLN A 95 -1.73 12.88 9.18
N PHE A 96 -1.16 12.09 8.28
CA PHE A 96 -1.80 10.93 7.69
C PHE A 96 -0.86 9.73 7.82
N LEU A 97 -1.41 8.62 8.29
CA LEU A 97 -0.74 7.33 8.36
C LEU A 97 -1.63 6.30 7.69
N ILE A 98 -1.08 5.53 6.74
CA ILE A 98 -1.74 4.33 6.21
C ILE A 98 -0.81 3.14 6.40
N SER A 99 -1.37 1.99 6.77
CA SER A 99 -0.64 0.74 6.90
C SER A 99 -1.44 -0.44 6.37
N SER A 100 -0.73 -1.52 6.02
CA SER A 100 -1.31 -2.78 5.55
C SER A 100 -0.58 -3.97 6.17
N PRO A 101 -1.18 -5.17 6.19
CA PRO A 101 -0.54 -6.37 6.70
C PRO A 101 0.73 -6.77 5.95
N SER A 102 0.88 -6.39 4.66
CA SER A 102 2.09 -6.72 3.90
C SER A 102 3.35 -5.94 4.32
N GLY A 103 3.22 -5.03 5.28
CA GLY A 103 4.30 -4.15 5.71
C GLY A 103 4.38 -2.83 4.95
N GLU A 104 3.46 -2.53 4.02
CA GLU A 104 3.33 -1.16 3.52
C GLU A 104 2.83 -0.26 4.64
N ASN A 105 3.58 0.80 4.94
CA ASN A 105 3.27 1.74 6.01
C ASN A 105 3.78 3.15 5.68
N PHE A 106 2.92 4.07 5.30
CA PHE A 106 3.28 5.43 4.87
C PHE A 106 2.80 6.48 5.86
N TYR A 107 3.71 7.38 6.23
CA TYR A 107 3.44 8.49 7.13
C TYR A 107 3.72 9.81 6.43
N ASP A 108 2.74 10.72 6.51
CA ASP A 108 2.75 12.04 5.88
C ASP A 108 2.38 13.10 6.92
N GLN A 109 3.09 14.24 6.90
CA GLN A 109 2.85 15.38 7.79
C GLN A 109 2.45 16.66 7.06
N GLY A 110 2.38 16.63 5.73
CA GLY A 110 2.13 17.76 4.87
C GLY A 110 0.79 17.69 4.17
N TRP A 111 -0.22 17.08 4.80
CA TRP A 111 -1.56 17.04 4.22
C TRP A 111 -2.32 18.32 4.54
N GLU A 112 -2.43 19.20 3.55
CA GLU A 112 -3.23 20.41 3.62
C GLU A 112 -4.44 20.28 2.69
N PHE A 113 -5.65 20.50 3.21
CA PHE A 113 -6.88 20.34 2.44
C PHE A 113 -8.02 21.23 2.92
N THR A 114 -9.05 21.36 2.08
CA THR A 114 -10.31 22.03 2.43
C THR A 114 -11.40 20.97 2.64
N TYR A 115 -12.29 21.19 3.60
CA TYR A 115 -13.45 20.35 3.82
C TYR A 115 -14.66 21.21 4.20
N ILE A 116 -15.79 20.92 3.57
CA ILE A 116 -17.08 21.51 3.93
C ILE A 116 -17.96 20.40 4.51
N PRO A 117 -18.53 20.58 5.72
CA PRO A 117 -19.45 19.61 6.30
C PRO A 117 -20.57 19.25 5.33
N GLY A 118 -20.83 17.96 5.18
CA GLY A 118 -21.87 17.50 4.26
C GLY A 118 -21.43 17.37 2.79
N GLN A 119 -20.21 17.79 2.40
CA GLN A 119 -19.77 17.64 1.02
C GLN A 119 -19.71 16.17 0.60
N SER A 120 -20.05 15.90 -0.67
CA SER A 120 -19.96 14.56 -1.27
C SER A 120 -18.52 14.26 -1.66
N PHE A 121 -18.10 13.00 -1.51
CA PHE A 121 -16.80 12.52 -1.97
C PHE A 121 -16.95 11.80 -3.31
N GLU A 122 -16.79 12.57 -4.40
CA GLU A 122 -16.94 12.06 -5.76
C GLU A 122 -15.66 11.38 -6.26
N PRO A 123 -15.69 10.10 -6.67
CA PRO A 123 -14.50 9.41 -7.19
C PRO A 123 -13.97 9.98 -8.51
N PHE A 124 -14.87 10.45 -9.37
CA PHE A 124 -14.52 10.98 -10.68
C PHE A 124 -14.40 12.50 -10.60
N ARG A 125 -13.18 13.00 -10.79
CA ARG A 125 -12.85 14.43 -10.69
C ARG A 125 -11.97 14.86 -11.86
N THR A 126 -12.29 16.01 -12.45
CA THR A 126 -11.52 16.60 -13.56
C THR A 126 -10.35 17.46 -13.08
N SER A 127 -10.45 18.00 -11.87
CA SER A 127 -9.43 18.83 -11.23
C SER A 127 -8.81 18.13 -10.02
N PHE A 128 -7.64 18.61 -9.63
CA PHE A 128 -6.98 18.15 -8.41
C PHE A 128 -7.84 18.52 -7.18
N ASP A 129 -8.04 17.55 -6.29
CA ASP A 129 -8.73 17.69 -5.01
C ASP A 129 -7.74 17.41 -3.87
N PRO A 130 -7.38 18.42 -3.05
CA PRO A 130 -6.34 18.25 -2.03
C PRO A 130 -6.71 17.25 -0.93
N LEU A 131 -7.99 16.98 -0.71
CA LEU A 131 -8.46 15.99 0.25
C LEU A 131 -8.40 14.60 -0.39
N LEU A 132 -9.14 14.39 -1.47
CA LEU A 132 -9.33 13.05 -2.03
C LEU A 132 -8.12 12.56 -2.82
N ASP A 133 -7.35 13.43 -3.47
CA ASP A 133 -6.18 12.98 -4.22
C ASP A 133 -5.03 12.56 -3.30
N LEU A 134 -4.90 13.10 -2.07
CA LEU A 134 -3.92 12.56 -1.11
C LEU A 134 -4.32 11.18 -0.61
N ILE A 135 -5.61 10.97 -0.33
CA ILE A 135 -6.15 9.65 0.02
C ILE A 135 -5.91 8.67 -1.13
N ASP A 136 -6.25 9.06 -2.35
CA ASP A 136 -6.07 8.24 -3.54
C ASP A 136 -4.59 7.88 -3.75
N PHE A 137 -3.69 8.86 -3.61
CA PHE A 137 -2.25 8.65 -3.74
C PHE A 137 -1.77 7.54 -2.80
N TYR A 138 -2.10 7.63 -1.50
CA TYR A 138 -1.60 6.69 -0.51
C TYR A 138 -2.29 5.32 -0.55
N VAL A 139 -3.57 5.27 -0.91
CA VAL A 139 -4.24 3.99 -1.19
C VAL A 139 -3.57 3.30 -2.38
N TYR A 140 -3.29 4.01 -3.47
CA TYR A 140 -2.56 3.43 -4.60
C TYR A 140 -1.14 3.02 -4.23
N MET A 141 -0.43 3.74 -3.36
CA MET A 141 0.89 3.33 -2.87
C MET A 141 0.85 1.99 -2.14
N VAL A 142 -0.13 1.81 -1.26
CA VAL A 142 -0.36 0.54 -0.55
C VAL A 142 -0.76 -0.55 -1.54
N MET A 143 -1.72 -0.31 -2.42
CA MET A 143 -2.13 -1.27 -3.44
C MET A 143 -0.95 -1.72 -4.32
N ALA A 144 -0.10 -0.79 -4.73
CA ALA A 144 1.06 -1.11 -5.54
C ALA A 144 2.03 -2.06 -4.80
N GLY A 145 2.33 -1.76 -3.54
CA GLY A 145 3.20 -2.59 -2.72
C GLY A 145 2.62 -3.96 -2.41
N GLU A 146 1.32 -4.02 -2.11
CA GLU A 146 0.57 -5.26 -1.93
C GLU A 146 0.59 -6.12 -3.18
N MET A 147 0.30 -5.55 -4.36
CA MET A 147 0.26 -6.28 -5.62
C MET A 147 1.63 -6.87 -6.00
N ASP A 148 2.73 -6.17 -5.69
CA ASP A 148 4.08 -6.71 -5.87
C ASP A 148 4.40 -7.93 -5.00
N THR A 149 3.57 -8.27 -4.00
CA THR A 149 3.69 -9.53 -3.23
C THR A 149 3.06 -10.73 -3.95
N PHE A 150 2.08 -10.49 -4.83
CA PHE A 150 1.35 -11.54 -5.55
C PHE A 150 2.03 -11.91 -6.87
N GLU A 151 2.54 -10.91 -7.59
CA GLU A 151 3.22 -11.09 -8.87
C GLU A 151 4.31 -10.02 -9.05
N LEU A 152 5.40 -10.41 -9.70
CA LEU A 152 6.52 -9.52 -9.98
C LEU A 152 6.04 -8.26 -10.72
N PHE A 153 6.21 -7.11 -10.07
CA PHE A 153 5.88 -5.78 -10.59
C PHE A 153 4.40 -5.53 -10.91
N ALA A 154 3.47 -6.34 -10.39
CA ALA A 154 2.03 -6.11 -10.59
C ALA A 154 1.53 -4.77 -10.02
N GLY A 155 2.29 -4.15 -9.11
CA GLY A 155 1.99 -2.81 -8.59
C GLY A 155 2.22 -1.65 -9.57
N SER A 156 2.82 -1.89 -10.74
CA SER A 156 3.35 -0.81 -11.59
C SER A 156 2.27 0.18 -12.06
N ALA A 157 1.10 -0.32 -12.47
CA ALA A 157 0.00 0.54 -12.90
C ALA A 157 -0.50 1.46 -11.77
N PHE A 158 -0.45 1.01 -10.51
CA PHE A 158 -0.84 1.82 -9.36
C PHE A 158 0.22 2.87 -9.03
N TYR A 159 1.51 2.54 -9.13
CA TYR A 159 2.58 3.55 -9.01
C TYR A 159 2.49 4.62 -10.10
N ASP A 160 2.09 4.27 -11.32
CA ASP A 160 1.87 5.25 -12.39
C ASP A 160 0.73 6.22 -12.01
N ARG A 161 -0.37 5.73 -11.44
CA ARG A 161 -1.44 6.59 -10.89
C ARG A 161 -0.93 7.50 -9.78
N CYS A 162 -0.07 7.01 -8.89
CA CYS A 162 0.55 7.85 -7.87
C CYS A 162 1.39 8.99 -8.48
N GLN A 163 2.18 8.70 -9.53
CA GLN A 163 2.94 9.72 -10.24
C GLN A 163 2.02 10.76 -10.91
N GLU A 164 0.95 10.33 -11.59
CA GLU A 164 -0.04 11.24 -12.18
C GLU A 164 -0.65 12.18 -11.14
N ILE A 165 -1.08 11.63 -10.00
CA ILE A 165 -1.64 12.39 -8.90
C ILE A 165 -0.61 13.37 -8.34
N ALA A 166 0.62 12.93 -8.09
CA ALA A 166 1.65 13.77 -7.50
C ALA A 166 2.06 14.94 -8.40
N ASN A 167 2.13 14.71 -9.71
CA ASN A 167 2.36 15.77 -10.70
C ASN A 167 1.23 16.82 -10.68
N ARG A 168 -0.04 16.39 -10.64
CA ARG A 168 -1.18 17.32 -10.52
C ARG A 168 -1.12 18.11 -9.20
N GLY A 169 -0.77 17.45 -8.11
CA GLY A 169 -0.61 18.08 -6.80
C GLY A 169 0.48 19.15 -6.78
N GLN A 170 1.64 18.90 -7.40
CA GLN A 170 2.72 19.88 -7.53
C GLN A 170 2.31 21.16 -8.27
N LEU A 171 1.41 21.04 -9.25
CA LEU A 171 0.92 22.16 -10.05
C LEU A 171 -0.29 22.87 -9.42
N SER A 172 -0.78 22.38 -8.29
CA SER A 172 -1.98 22.90 -7.61
C SER A 172 -1.66 24.04 -6.63
N ASN A 173 -2.71 24.69 -6.11
CA ASN A 173 -2.59 25.65 -5.00
C ASN A 173 -2.23 25.00 -3.66
N TYR A 174 -2.18 23.66 -3.60
CA TYR A 174 -1.84 22.85 -2.42
C TYR A 174 -0.55 22.05 -2.64
N ALA A 175 0.44 22.64 -3.35
CA ALA A 175 1.68 21.97 -3.76
C ALA A 175 2.59 21.46 -2.61
N SER A 176 2.31 21.84 -1.36
CA SER A 176 3.12 21.44 -0.20
C SER A 176 3.22 19.91 -0.08
N GLY A 177 4.44 19.41 0.08
CA GLY A 177 4.75 17.98 0.20
C GLY A 177 4.71 17.17 -1.11
N TRP A 178 4.03 17.63 -2.16
CA TRP A 178 3.85 16.85 -3.39
C TRP A 178 5.14 16.55 -4.16
N LYS A 179 6.15 17.42 -4.04
CA LYS A 179 7.50 17.12 -4.55
C LYS A 179 8.12 15.90 -3.86
N SER A 180 8.06 15.83 -2.54
CA SER A 180 8.59 14.67 -1.81
C SER A 180 7.79 13.40 -2.11
N ARG A 181 6.47 13.51 -2.28
CA ARG A 181 5.60 12.37 -2.65
C ARG A 181 5.98 11.83 -4.03
N LEU A 182 6.16 12.71 -5.02
CA LEU A 182 6.61 12.31 -6.36
C LEU A 182 7.99 11.65 -6.32
N GLU A 183 8.95 12.24 -5.59
CA GLU A 183 10.29 11.67 -5.40
C GLU A 183 10.25 10.28 -4.76
N GLU A 184 9.35 10.04 -3.80
CA GLU A 184 9.18 8.73 -3.17
C GLU A 184 8.70 7.66 -4.18
N VAL A 185 7.72 7.99 -5.04
CA VAL A 185 7.25 7.04 -6.07
C VAL A 185 8.31 6.76 -7.11
N ILE A 186 9.01 7.81 -7.59
CA ILE A 186 10.11 7.66 -8.55
C ILE A 186 11.22 6.79 -7.95
N LEU A 187 11.59 7.02 -6.70
CA LEU A 187 12.59 6.22 -6.00
C LEU A 187 12.18 4.74 -5.93
N ILE A 188 10.94 4.44 -5.56
CA ILE A 188 10.44 3.05 -5.45
C ILE A 188 10.43 2.33 -6.81
N THR A 189 10.16 3.06 -7.89
CA THR A 189 10.01 2.51 -9.24
C THR A 189 11.30 2.55 -10.07
N ASP A 190 12.34 3.22 -9.58
CA ASP A 190 13.61 3.30 -10.32
C ASP A 190 14.32 1.95 -10.42
N GLY A 191 15.19 1.81 -11.43
CA GLY A 191 15.87 0.56 -11.73
C GLY A 191 16.84 0.09 -10.63
N ASP A 192 17.42 1.00 -9.84
CA ASP A 192 18.25 0.61 -8.69
C ASP A 192 17.40 0.07 -7.54
N HIS A 193 16.12 0.45 -7.48
CA HIS A 193 15.19 0.02 -6.47
C HIS A 193 14.28 -1.15 -6.87
N GLY A 194 14.16 -1.43 -8.18
CA GLY A 194 13.46 -2.59 -8.73
C GLY A 194 13.69 -3.91 -7.97
N PRO A 195 14.92 -4.24 -7.52
CA PRO A 195 15.15 -5.46 -6.76
C PRO A 195 14.38 -5.51 -5.42
N LEU A 196 14.02 -4.39 -4.78
CA LEU A 196 13.15 -4.44 -3.58
C LEU A 196 11.75 -4.92 -3.95
N ARG A 197 11.18 -4.47 -5.08
CA ARG A 197 9.86 -4.90 -5.54
C ARG A 197 9.87 -6.39 -5.82
N GLU A 198 10.93 -6.89 -6.45
CA GLU A 198 11.13 -8.33 -6.61
C GLU A 198 11.26 -9.05 -5.26
N ALA A 199 12.02 -8.50 -4.31
CA ALA A 199 12.23 -9.11 -3.00
C ALA A 199 10.91 -9.34 -2.24
N LYS A 200 9.92 -8.45 -2.39
CA LYS A 200 8.58 -8.64 -1.81
C LYS A 200 7.92 -9.92 -2.31
N PHE A 201 7.89 -10.14 -3.62
CA PHE A 201 7.36 -11.37 -4.21
C PHE A 201 8.10 -12.61 -3.69
N TYR A 202 9.44 -12.64 -3.77
CA TYR A 202 10.22 -13.79 -3.32
C TYR A 202 10.09 -14.04 -1.81
N TYR A 203 9.86 -12.99 -1.01
CA TYR A 203 9.66 -13.09 0.42
C TYR A 203 8.38 -13.87 0.76
N TYR A 204 7.25 -13.49 0.16
CA TYR A 204 5.98 -14.18 0.41
C TYR A 204 5.95 -15.59 -0.18
N GLU A 205 6.53 -15.81 -1.37
CA GLU A 205 6.71 -17.15 -1.92
C GLU A 205 7.59 -18.04 -1.01
N GLY A 206 8.70 -17.50 -0.51
CA GLY A 206 9.57 -18.20 0.42
C GLY A 206 8.87 -18.57 1.73
N LEU A 207 8.11 -17.65 2.31
CA LEU A 207 7.29 -17.91 3.50
C LEU A 207 6.25 -19.00 3.24
N PHE A 208 5.62 -19.03 2.07
CA PHE A 208 4.68 -20.10 1.71
C PHE A 208 5.35 -21.48 1.75
N PHE A 209 6.52 -21.65 1.12
CA PHE A 209 7.27 -22.93 1.18
C PHE A 209 7.68 -23.29 2.61
N VAL A 210 8.08 -22.28 3.40
CA VAL A 210 8.41 -22.43 4.82
C VAL A 210 7.22 -22.95 5.62
N GLU A 211 6.05 -22.34 5.47
CA GLU A 211 4.85 -22.68 6.24
C GLU A 211 4.23 -24.00 5.85
N LYS A 212 4.20 -24.32 4.56
CA LYS A 212 3.71 -25.61 4.08
C LYS A 212 4.65 -26.75 4.44
N ARG A 213 5.89 -26.44 4.86
CA ARG A 213 6.98 -27.41 5.08
C ARG A 213 7.19 -28.33 3.89
N VAL A 214 7.02 -27.78 2.69
CA VAL A 214 7.22 -28.49 1.44
C VAL A 214 8.46 -27.92 0.78
N ASN A 215 9.31 -28.82 0.27
CA ASN A 215 10.48 -28.47 -0.52
C ASN A 215 11.43 -27.43 0.14
N PRO A 216 12.21 -27.85 1.16
CA PRO A 216 13.20 -27.00 1.82
C PRO A 216 14.23 -26.39 0.86
N GLU A 217 14.54 -27.07 -0.24
CA GLU A 217 15.43 -26.56 -1.28
C GLU A 217 14.83 -25.31 -1.96
N ASN A 218 13.55 -25.33 -2.30
CA ASN A 218 12.87 -24.15 -2.83
C ASN A 218 12.81 -23.04 -1.78
N ALA A 219 12.44 -23.35 -0.54
CA ALA A 219 12.41 -22.35 0.53
C ALA A 219 13.74 -21.59 0.66
N ARG A 220 14.87 -22.33 0.67
CA ARG A 220 16.23 -21.76 0.66
C ARG A 220 16.50 -20.89 -0.58
N LYS A 221 16.15 -21.36 -1.78
CA LYS A 221 16.30 -20.59 -3.03
C LYS A 221 15.55 -19.26 -3.00
N PHE A 222 14.34 -19.24 -2.46
CA PHE A 222 13.56 -18.02 -2.27
C PHE A 222 14.19 -17.11 -1.21
N ALA A 223 14.68 -17.67 -0.11
CA ALA A 223 15.41 -16.95 0.93
C ALA A 223 16.65 -16.23 0.37
N ASP A 224 17.53 -16.97 -0.33
CA ASP A 224 18.72 -16.42 -0.99
C ASP A 224 18.36 -15.31 -1.98
N ALA A 225 17.28 -15.51 -2.74
CA ALA A 225 16.77 -14.55 -3.70
C ALA A 225 16.33 -13.24 -3.04
N VAL A 226 15.72 -13.30 -1.85
CA VAL A 226 15.36 -12.11 -1.05
C VAL A 226 16.62 -11.40 -0.58
N ILE A 227 17.52 -12.09 0.13
CA ILE A 227 18.69 -11.47 0.75
C ILE A 227 19.59 -10.79 -0.28
N LYS A 228 19.82 -11.47 -1.41
CA LYS A 228 20.60 -10.91 -2.53
C LYS A 228 20.02 -9.59 -3.05
N ARG A 229 18.70 -9.50 -3.16
CA ARG A 229 18.01 -8.30 -3.67
C ARG A 229 18.02 -7.16 -2.67
N LEU A 230 17.79 -7.44 -1.39
CA LEU A 230 17.91 -6.45 -0.32
C LEU A 230 19.33 -5.88 -0.28
N GLN A 231 20.35 -6.73 -0.41
CA GLN A 231 21.75 -6.31 -0.50
C GLN A 231 22.03 -5.45 -1.74
N GLN A 232 21.48 -5.81 -2.91
CA GLN A 232 21.60 -5.01 -4.13
C GLN A 232 21.05 -3.59 -3.93
N VAL A 233 19.84 -3.48 -3.40
CA VAL A 233 19.22 -2.18 -3.12
C VAL A 233 20.05 -1.40 -2.11
N HIS A 234 20.49 -2.03 -1.01
CA HIS A 234 21.32 -1.38 -0.01
C HIS A 234 22.64 -0.84 -0.61
N SER A 235 23.28 -1.61 -1.49
CA SER A 235 24.54 -1.20 -2.13
C SER A 235 24.41 0.04 -3.01
N LYS A 236 23.24 0.24 -3.63
CA LYS A 236 22.95 1.38 -4.50
C LYS A 236 22.33 2.55 -3.74
N ARG A 237 21.45 2.25 -2.79
CA ARG A 237 20.59 3.18 -2.05
C ARG A 237 20.60 2.85 -0.56
N PRO A 238 21.74 3.03 0.16
CA PRO A 238 21.86 2.63 1.56
C PRO A 238 20.90 3.36 2.50
N ASN A 239 20.43 4.55 2.11
CA ASN A 239 19.46 5.36 2.85
C ASN A 239 18.02 5.23 2.29
N SER A 240 17.71 4.16 1.55
CA SER A 240 16.36 3.97 1.00
C SER A 240 15.32 3.86 2.12
N LYS A 241 14.35 4.79 2.13
CA LYS A 241 13.21 4.76 3.05
C LYS A 241 12.35 3.51 2.85
N ALA A 242 12.15 3.08 1.61
CA ALA A 242 11.35 1.89 1.31
C ALA A 242 12.06 0.60 1.72
N LEU A 243 13.39 0.52 1.56
CA LEU A 243 14.16 -0.60 2.11
C LEU A 243 14.08 -0.65 3.64
N LYS A 244 14.26 0.49 4.31
CA LYS A 244 14.12 0.58 5.77
C LYS A 244 12.73 0.13 6.23
N ARG A 245 11.68 0.60 5.56
CA ARG A 245 10.29 0.21 5.84
C ARG A 245 10.09 -1.31 5.72
N PHE A 246 10.62 -1.92 4.66
CA PHE A 246 10.58 -3.37 4.49
C PHE A 246 11.23 -4.09 5.68
N PHE A 247 12.42 -3.66 6.11
CA PHE A 247 13.07 -4.25 7.28
C PHE A 247 12.26 -4.05 8.56
N ASP A 248 11.80 -2.83 8.84
CA ASP A 248 11.04 -2.51 10.04
C ASP A 248 9.76 -3.33 10.16
N SER A 249 9.13 -3.69 9.03
CA SER A 249 7.93 -4.52 9.00
C SER A 249 8.19 -6.02 9.08
N HIS A 250 9.34 -6.51 8.62
CA HIS A 250 9.57 -7.95 8.40
C HIS A 250 10.73 -8.54 9.22
N TYR A 251 11.44 -7.76 10.02
CA TYR A 251 12.66 -8.21 10.72
C TYR A 251 12.45 -9.41 11.63
N GLN A 252 11.26 -9.58 12.22
CA GLN A 252 10.95 -10.73 13.09
C GLN A 252 10.70 -12.00 12.27
N GLU A 253 9.98 -11.88 11.16
CA GLU A 253 9.63 -13.03 10.31
C GLU A 253 10.75 -13.44 9.35
N ILE A 254 11.74 -12.56 9.11
CA ILE A 254 12.87 -12.91 8.24
C ILE A 254 13.70 -14.08 8.82
N CYS A 255 13.75 -14.25 10.14
CA CYS A 255 14.37 -15.44 10.75
C CYS A 255 13.65 -16.73 10.31
N LYS A 256 12.31 -16.69 10.22
CA LYS A 256 11.49 -17.83 9.79
C LYS A 256 11.76 -18.16 8.32
N LEU A 257 11.92 -17.15 7.47
CA LEU A 257 12.31 -17.34 6.07
C LEU A 257 13.64 -18.09 5.94
N LEU A 258 14.61 -17.79 6.80
CA LEU A 258 15.96 -18.37 6.79
C LEU A 258 16.08 -19.69 7.57
N GLN A 259 15.00 -20.27 8.09
CA GLN A 259 15.08 -21.44 8.97
C GLN A 259 15.71 -22.68 8.31
N PHE A 260 15.64 -22.76 6.98
CA PHE A 260 16.18 -23.88 6.20
C PHE A 260 17.60 -23.64 5.67
N ASP A 261 18.20 -22.49 5.97
CA ASP A 261 19.58 -22.19 5.61
C ASP A 261 20.55 -23.25 6.16
N GLU A 262 21.70 -23.40 5.51
CA GLU A 262 22.73 -24.38 5.85
C GLU A 262 23.85 -23.73 6.67
N ASP A 263 24.05 -22.43 6.48
CA ASP A 263 25.05 -21.62 7.17
C ASP A 263 24.50 -20.22 7.50
N ARG A 264 25.30 -19.40 8.19
CA ARG A 264 24.89 -18.06 8.63
C ARG A 264 25.12 -16.95 7.58
N SER A 265 25.46 -17.25 6.33
CA SER A 265 25.86 -16.23 5.33
C SER A 265 24.76 -15.20 5.07
N ASN A 266 23.52 -15.64 4.91
CA ASN A 266 22.35 -14.76 4.74
C ASN A 266 22.08 -13.91 5.99
N ILE A 267 22.19 -14.49 7.18
CA ILE A 267 22.06 -13.76 8.45
C ILE A 267 23.16 -12.70 8.58
N ASN A 268 24.41 -13.06 8.27
CA ASN A 268 25.53 -12.11 8.32
C ASN A 268 25.29 -10.96 7.34
N THR A 269 24.78 -11.26 6.14
CA THR A 269 24.38 -10.24 5.17
C THR A 269 23.30 -9.31 5.72
N LEU A 270 22.27 -9.84 6.40
CA LEU A 270 21.24 -9.04 7.05
C LEU A 270 21.80 -8.12 8.14
N ILE A 271 22.73 -8.64 8.95
CA ILE A 271 23.42 -7.86 9.99
C ILE A 271 24.18 -6.69 9.37
N ASP A 272 24.85 -6.91 8.23
CA ASP A 272 25.63 -5.90 7.54
C ASP A 272 24.75 -4.80 6.92
N ILE A 273 23.62 -5.16 6.32
CA ILE A 273 22.77 -4.21 5.58
C ILE A 273 21.64 -3.60 6.43
N ASN A 274 21.39 -4.13 7.62
CA ASN A 274 20.38 -3.62 8.55
C ASN A 274 20.83 -3.71 10.03
N ALA A 275 21.61 -2.73 10.44
CA ALA A 275 22.10 -2.62 11.82
C ALA A 275 21.00 -2.38 12.87
N THR A 276 19.82 -1.86 12.48
CA THR A 276 18.75 -1.49 13.44
C THR A 276 18.18 -2.69 14.17
N HIS A 277 18.14 -3.86 13.53
CA HIS A 277 17.53 -5.08 14.08
C HIS A 277 18.56 -6.19 14.35
N ILE A 278 19.83 -5.81 14.59
CA ILE A 278 20.95 -6.74 14.73
C ILE A 278 20.76 -7.79 15.83
N GLU A 279 20.18 -7.41 16.98
CA GLU A 279 19.98 -8.35 18.09
C GLU A 279 18.98 -9.45 17.71
N THR A 280 17.90 -9.11 17.00
CA THR A 280 16.95 -10.09 16.47
C THR A 280 17.62 -11.06 15.50
N TYR A 281 18.51 -10.57 14.63
CA TYR A 281 19.21 -11.42 13.66
C TYR A 281 20.23 -12.37 14.31
N ARG A 282 20.87 -11.94 15.40
CA ARG A 282 21.78 -12.79 16.19
C ARG A 282 21.03 -13.93 16.88
N GLU A 283 19.78 -13.70 17.26
CA GLU A 283 18.91 -14.69 17.90
C GLU A 283 18.31 -15.70 16.91
N CYS A 284 18.32 -15.44 15.60
CA CYS A 284 17.81 -16.41 14.61
C CYS A 284 18.56 -17.75 14.72
N GLU A 285 17.81 -18.83 14.84
CA GLU A 285 18.33 -20.20 14.81
C GLU A 285 18.21 -20.79 13.40
N ILE A 286 19.28 -21.41 12.90
CA ILE A 286 19.31 -22.03 11.56
C ILE A 286 19.18 -23.55 11.69
N GLY A 287 18.49 -24.19 10.74
CA GLY A 287 18.50 -25.64 10.58
C GLY A 287 17.66 -26.42 11.60
N LYS A 288 16.83 -25.75 12.42
CA LYS A 288 15.87 -26.44 13.27
C LYS A 288 14.65 -26.85 12.44
N SER A 289 14.56 -28.12 12.08
CA SER A 289 13.28 -28.70 11.66
C SER A 289 12.31 -28.59 12.84
N VAL A 290 11.32 -27.71 12.78
CA VAL A 290 10.25 -27.70 13.77
C VAL A 290 9.44 -28.99 13.54
N SER A 291 9.81 -30.06 14.23
CA SER A 291 9.03 -31.29 14.31
C SER A 291 7.82 -31.05 15.22
N ARG A 292 6.71 -30.59 14.64
CA ARG A 292 5.37 -30.75 15.21
C ARG A 292 4.35 -30.89 14.10
#